data_AF-A0AAD6MW27-F1
#
_entry.id   AF-A0AAD6MW27-F1
#
_cell.length_a   1.000
_cell.length_b   1.000
_cell.length_c   1.000
_cell.angle_alpha   90.00
_cell.angle_beta   90.00
_cell.angle_gamma   90.00
#
_symmetry.space_group_name_H-M   'P 1'
#
loop_
_entity.id
_entity.type
_entity.pdbx_description
1 polymer ?
#
loop_
_entity_poly.entity_id
_entity_poly.type
_entity_poly.pdbx_seq_one_letter_code
_entity_poly.pdbx_strand_id
1 'polypeptide(L)'
;MRLSKASVLAMLPATGLATCGTAYSGNQIDGTLLRAVVLDMGNDAANITAAQYDKYFKQGSALKGVESVIADNQFYINLWAIPGTESAFDEVSQCVSDGYLVNQVAWLYYNSTTDCWWGGYEAETEASSYDAAALSVVTNLVAGLEVRFWDTNGDGYTDLIDADYVEGVTVDTITHNANGTYSIYRGNIDVADKTPSEGRTFDADLFSSAGLVIPAKNFDTNLASGDIALFWYGANGWAMKRAQEVVGLFVNGADHTSYDIGGVIYNDAMRFSRDNIFISNRPGEFTDAQKFFKFTNDSAAGLNVTLWLVPITNSTEFGAPVGMTSDGNSRTFLARAVAQAQAELANVTISTDGSDVPSTQEWVTQANYTELHTAIERANLALSLSNSSSFLLDYQTYILYLNLYGSSDDIGAEYADFSYIGFENEEQLGAA
;
A
#
# COMPACT_ATOMS: atom_id res chain seq x y z
N MET A 1 -12.24 16.25 12.51
CA MET A 1 -11.44 17.48 12.29
C MET A 1 -10.93 17.39 10.87
N ARG A 2 -11.53 18.16 9.94
CA ARG A 2 -11.14 18.14 8.53
C ARG A 2 -9.69 18.60 8.45
N LEU A 3 -8.77 17.70 8.11
CA LEU A 3 -7.44 18.09 7.61
C LEU A 3 -7.67 18.72 6.24
N SER A 4 -8.10 19.98 6.27
CA SER A 4 -8.27 20.78 5.08
C SER A 4 -6.90 20.93 4.41
N LYS A 5 -6.81 20.48 3.16
CA LYS A 5 -5.76 20.90 2.24
C LYS A 5 -4.34 20.55 2.69
N ALA A 6 -4.08 19.27 2.97
CA ALA A 6 -2.78 18.75 2.53
C ALA A 6 -2.81 18.91 1.01
N SER A 7 -1.96 19.80 0.54
CA SER A 7 -1.83 20.16 -0.86
C SER A 7 -1.83 18.87 -1.69
N VAL A 8 -2.64 18.85 -2.74
CA VAL A 8 -2.25 18.21 -3.99
C VAL A 8 -0.97 18.94 -4.41
N LEU A 9 0.14 18.68 -3.73
CA LEU A 9 1.45 18.80 -4.32
C LEU A 9 1.45 17.59 -5.23
N ALA A 10 1.14 17.82 -6.51
CA ALA A 10 1.68 16.96 -7.54
C ALA A 10 3.20 16.95 -7.26
N MET A 11 3.68 15.90 -6.60
CA MET A 11 5.10 15.63 -6.45
C MET A 11 5.58 15.43 -7.88
N LEU A 12 6.05 16.52 -8.48
CA LEU A 12 6.67 16.45 -9.79
C LEU A 12 7.83 15.46 -9.63
N PRO A 13 7.91 14.41 -10.45
CA PRO A 13 9.03 13.48 -10.38
C PRO A 13 10.33 14.29 -10.44
N ALA A 14 11.21 14.05 -9.47
CA ALA A 14 12.47 14.76 -9.33
C ALA A 14 13.20 14.79 -10.68
N THR A 15 13.83 15.93 -10.99
CA THR A 15 14.49 16.12 -12.29
C THR A 15 15.89 15.47 -12.31
N GLY A 16 15.98 14.19 -11.97
CA GLY A 16 17.22 13.43 -12.00
C GLY A 16 17.23 12.25 -11.03
N LEU A 17 18.01 11.21 -11.38
CA LEU A 17 18.16 9.96 -10.62
C LEU A 17 19.11 10.08 -9.41
N ALA A 18 19.50 11.30 -9.02
CA ALA A 18 20.52 11.52 -8.00
C ALA A 18 19.87 11.69 -6.63
N THR A 19 20.21 10.80 -5.70
CA THR A 19 19.81 10.87 -4.29
C THR A 19 20.78 11.76 -3.51
N CYS A 20 20.27 12.45 -2.50
CA CYS A 20 21.14 12.95 -1.43
C CYS A 20 21.65 11.81 -0.59
N GLY A 21 22.88 11.97 -0.14
CA GLY A 21 23.50 11.00 0.73
C GLY A 21 24.58 10.20 0.03
N THR A 22 25.36 9.52 0.85
CA THR A 22 26.41 8.64 0.37
C THR A 22 25.85 7.23 0.32
N ALA A 23 25.94 6.59 -0.84
CA ALA A 23 25.61 5.17 -0.96
C ALA A 23 26.52 4.35 -0.03
N TYR A 24 25.94 3.36 0.64
CA TYR A 24 26.74 2.38 1.35
C TYR A 24 27.70 1.69 0.36
N SER A 25 28.96 1.51 0.78
CA SER A 25 30.02 1.04 -0.11
C SER A 25 29.85 -0.43 -0.55
N GLY A 26 29.11 -1.22 0.22
CA GLY A 26 28.75 -2.60 -0.08
C GLY A 26 27.31 -2.76 -0.57
N ASN A 27 26.97 -3.98 -0.98
CA ASN A 27 25.58 -4.35 -1.29
C ASN A 27 24.78 -4.78 -0.05
N GLN A 28 25.43 -4.84 1.12
CA GLN A 28 24.87 -5.20 2.41
C GLN A 28 25.75 -4.60 3.52
N ILE A 29 25.17 -4.37 4.70
CA ILE A 29 25.92 -3.90 5.87
C ILE A 29 26.85 -5.00 6.41
N ASP A 30 28.11 -4.65 6.69
CA ASP A 30 29.06 -5.51 7.39
C ASP A 30 29.06 -5.17 8.90
N GLY A 31 28.67 -6.13 9.74
CA GLY A 31 28.52 -5.96 11.17
C GLY A 31 27.74 -7.09 11.83
N THR A 32 27.64 -7.04 13.16
CA THR A 32 26.78 -7.94 13.94
C THR A 32 25.40 -7.32 14.08
N LEU A 33 24.37 -7.99 13.57
CA LEU A 33 22.97 -7.58 13.78
C LEU A 33 22.62 -7.73 15.27
N LEU A 34 22.35 -6.61 15.94
CA LEU A 34 21.94 -6.58 17.34
C LEU A 34 20.42 -6.79 17.49
N ARG A 35 19.65 -6.18 16.61
CA ARG A 35 18.18 -6.21 16.63
C ARG A 35 17.63 -5.87 15.24
N ALA A 36 16.58 -6.57 14.84
CA ALA A 36 15.65 -6.12 13.82
C ALA A 36 14.31 -5.78 14.49
N VAL A 37 13.64 -4.74 14.00
CA VAL A 37 12.38 -4.20 14.53
C VAL A 37 11.43 -4.04 13.36
N VAL A 38 10.19 -4.54 13.49
CA VAL A 38 9.12 -4.23 12.53
C VAL A 38 8.26 -3.13 13.13
N LEU A 39 8.31 -1.93 12.54
CA LEU A 39 7.70 -0.74 13.15
C LEU A 39 6.19 -0.88 13.29
N ASP A 40 5.66 -0.47 14.44
CA ASP A 40 4.22 -0.41 14.71
C ASP A 40 3.48 -1.74 14.43
N MET A 41 4.18 -2.86 14.65
CA MET A 41 3.62 -4.20 14.51
C MET A 41 3.92 -5.07 15.74
N GLY A 42 2.88 -5.77 16.22
CA GLY A 42 3.02 -6.71 17.33
C GLY A 42 3.36 -6.03 18.66
N ASN A 43 4.49 -6.41 19.27
CA ASN A 43 4.95 -5.85 20.55
C ASN A 43 6.03 -4.77 20.36
N ASP A 44 6.42 -4.48 19.13
CA ASP A 44 7.40 -3.43 18.85
C ASP A 44 6.76 -2.05 18.99
N ALA A 45 7.61 -1.06 19.27
CA ALA A 45 7.15 0.31 19.43
C ALA A 45 6.83 0.94 18.07
N ALA A 46 6.03 1.99 18.10
CA ALA A 46 5.70 2.78 16.91
C ALA A 46 6.95 3.38 16.22
N ASN A 47 8.06 3.58 16.96
CA ASN A 47 9.32 4.04 16.39
C ASN A 47 10.55 3.50 17.14
N ILE A 48 11.71 3.57 16.49
CA ILE A 48 12.99 3.06 17.00
C ILE A 48 13.61 3.89 18.14
N THR A 49 13.04 5.05 18.49
CA THR A 49 13.54 5.90 19.58
C THR A 49 12.94 5.56 20.94
N ALA A 50 12.04 4.57 20.99
CA ALA A 50 11.38 4.14 22.21
C ALA A 50 12.36 3.56 23.24
N ALA A 51 12.07 3.82 24.52
CA ALA A 51 12.95 3.46 25.65
C ALA A 51 13.25 1.95 25.78
N GLN A 52 12.39 1.09 25.23
CA GLN A 52 12.64 -0.35 25.22
C GLN A 52 13.90 -0.76 24.43
N TYR A 53 14.37 0.12 23.54
CA TYR A 53 15.57 -0.06 22.74
C TYR A 53 16.83 0.56 23.38
N ASP A 54 16.73 1.24 24.53
CA ASP A 54 17.86 1.93 25.18
C ASP A 54 19.10 1.05 25.37
N LYS A 55 18.88 -0.24 25.65
CA LYS A 55 19.95 -1.22 25.88
C LYS A 55 20.89 -1.44 24.68
N TYR A 56 20.48 -1.06 23.47
CA TYR A 56 21.30 -1.22 22.26
C TYR A 56 22.21 0.00 22.02
N PHE A 57 22.07 1.08 22.78
CA PHE A 57 22.77 2.34 22.52
C PHE A 57 23.67 2.76 23.67
N LYS A 58 24.93 3.06 23.35
CA LYS A 58 25.96 3.46 24.32
C LYS A 58 25.68 4.81 24.98
N GLN A 59 24.88 5.65 24.32
CA GLN A 59 24.47 6.98 24.76
C GLN A 59 23.48 6.95 25.93
N GLY A 60 23.00 5.75 26.32
CA GLY A 60 22.11 5.56 27.46
C GLY A 60 20.62 5.76 27.16
N SER A 61 20.26 6.17 25.93
CA SER A 61 18.90 6.07 25.43
C SER A 61 18.87 5.87 23.91
N ALA A 62 17.80 5.26 23.41
CA ALA A 62 17.59 5.01 21.99
C ALA A 62 17.47 6.31 21.19
N LEU A 63 16.76 7.32 21.72
CA LEU A 63 16.70 8.65 21.10
C LEU A 63 18.09 9.25 20.87
N LYS A 64 18.95 9.27 21.91
CA LYS A 64 20.31 9.82 21.78
C LYS A 64 21.22 8.98 20.91
N GLY A 65 21.01 7.66 20.92
CA GLY A 65 21.70 6.75 20.01
C GLY A 65 21.37 7.01 18.55
N VAL A 66 20.08 7.09 18.21
CA VAL A 66 19.61 7.38 16.85
C VAL A 66 20.11 8.75 16.36
N GLU A 67 20.01 9.80 17.19
CA GLU A 67 20.58 11.12 16.86
C GLU A 67 22.09 11.03 16.55
N SER A 68 22.85 10.25 17.33
CA SER A 68 24.29 10.03 17.10
C SER A 68 24.55 9.33 15.76
N VAL A 69 23.81 8.26 15.47
CA VAL A 69 23.94 7.48 14.22
C VAL A 69 23.64 8.35 12.99
N ILE A 70 22.62 9.22 13.05
CA ILE A 70 22.34 10.19 11.97
C ILE A 70 23.52 11.15 11.82
N ALA A 71 23.97 11.79 12.90
CA ALA A 71 25.07 12.77 12.87
C ALA A 71 26.37 12.19 12.29
N ASP A 72 26.62 10.90 12.52
CA ASP A 72 27.78 10.17 12.00
C ASP A 72 27.60 9.68 10.54
N ASN A 73 26.50 10.02 9.88
CA ASN A 73 26.10 9.55 8.53
C ASN A 73 25.96 8.02 8.45
N GLN A 74 25.50 7.39 9.53
CA GLN A 74 25.35 5.93 9.66
C GLN A 74 23.89 5.47 9.71
N PHE A 75 22.93 6.35 9.37
CA PHE A 75 21.54 5.95 9.18
C PHE A 75 21.24 5.81 7.69
N TYR A 76 20.86 4.60 7.26
CA TYR A 76 20.62 4.28 5.86
C TYR A 76 19.15 3.92 5.59
N ILE A 77 18.59 4.45 4.50
CA ILE A 77 17.33 3.95 3.91
C ILE A 77 17.66 3.46 2.51
N ASN A 78 17.34 2.21 2.18
CA ASN A 78 17.70 1.60 0.89
C ASN A 78 19.19 1.74 0.56
N LEU A 79 20.05 1.65 1.59
CA LEU A 79 21.50 1.84 1.52
C LEU A 79 21.96 3.25 1.11
N TRP A 80 21.11 4.27 1.23
CA TRP A 80 21.49 5.67 1.11
C TRP A 80 21.53 6.32 2.49
N ALA A 81 22.67 6.94 2.84
CA ALA A 81 22.81 7.60 4.13
C ALA A 81 21.99 8.90 4.15
N ILE A 82 21.23 9.11 5.23
CA ILE A 82 20.74 10.46 5.56
C ILE A 82 21.97 11.32 5.87
N PRO A 83 22.14 12.51 5.27
CA PRO A 83 23.26 13.38 5.63
C PRO A 83 23.22 13.73 7.12
N GLY A 84 24.37 13.76 7.78
CA GLY A 84 24.43 13.94 9.23
C GLY A 84 24.42 15.40 9.68
N THR A 85 24.55 16.35 8.76
CA THR A 85 24.56 17.79 9.05
C THR A 85 23.93 18.59 7.91
N GLU A 86 23.41 19.77 8.23
CA GLU A 86 22.91 20.75 7.26
C GLU A 86 23.99 21.12 6.22
N SER A 87 25.23 21.32 6.64
CA SER A 87 26.33 21.62 5.71
C SER A 87 26.59 20.47 4.72
N ALA A 88 26.56 19.22 5.18
CA ALA A 88 26.70 18.07 4.29
C ALA A 88 25.52 17.93 3.32
N PHE A 89 24.31 18.30 3.75
CA PHE A 89 23.14 18.37 2.89
C PHE A 89 23.31 19.46 1.81
N ASP A 90 23.73 20.67 2.20
CA ASP A 90 23.89 21.81 1.29
C ASP A 90 25.04 21.67 0.29
N GLU A 91 26.10 20.93 0.64
CA GLU A 91 27.26 20.70 -0.24
C GLU A 91 26.90 19.88 -1.49
N VAL A 92 25.82 19.11 -1.45
CA VAL A 92 25.35 18.31 -2.57
C VAL A 92 24.31 19.10 -3.35
N SER A 93 24.69 19.64 -4.51
CA SER A 93 23.82 20.51 -5.31
C SER A 93 22.45 19.91 -5.65
N GLN A 94 22.36 18.58 -5.80
CA GLN A 94 21.11 17.85 -6.03
C GLN A 94 20.19 17.85 -4.81
N CYS A 95 20.73 18.00 -3.60
CA CYS A 95 19.94 18.11 -2.38
C CYS A 95 19.21 19.42 -2.24
N VAL A 96 19.80 20.49 -2.76
CA VAL A 96 19.17 21.81 -2.72
C VAL A 96 18.04 21.91 -3.75
N SER A 97 18.08 21.12 -4.84
CA SER A 97 17.01 21.07 -5.83
C SER A 97 15.88 20.11 -5.47
N ASP A 98 16.23 18.88 -5.06
CA ASP A 98 15.26 17.78 -4.95
C ASP A 98 15.15 17.22 -3.51
N GLY A 99 16.10 17.54 -2.62
CA GLY A 99 16.13 17.04 -1.25
C GLY A 99 16.62 15.60 -1.12
N TYR A 100 16.61 15.06 0.10
CA TYR A 100 16.89 13.65 0.34
C TYR A 100 15.72 12.79 -0.10
N LEU A 101 16.00 11.98 -1.12
CA LEU A 101 15.00 11.20 -1.83
C LEU A 101 14.99 9.75 -1.36
N VAL A 102 13.80 9.23 -1.08
CA VAL A 102 13.53 7.80 -0.94
C VAL A 102 12.59 7.42 -2.06
N ASN A 103 12.96 6.42 -2.87
CA ASN A 103 12.22 6.04 -4.09
C ASN A 103 11.90 7.22 -5.02
N GLN A 104 12.81 8.20 -5.11
CA GLN A 104 12.66 9.43 -5.90
C GLN A 104 11.61 10.43 -5.37
N VAL A 105 11.12 10.22 -4.15
CA VAL A 105 10.25 11.14 -3.44
C VAL A 105 11.02 11.84 -2.33
N ALA A 106 10.89 13.15 -2.22
CA ALA A 106 11.57 13.93 -1.19
C ALA A 106 11.01 13.60 0.20
N TRP A 107 11.89 13.14 1.10
CA TRP A 107 11.57 12.84 2.49
C TRP A 107 12.22 13.83 3.45
N LEU A 108 13.24 14.57 2.99
CA LEU A 108 13.85 15.67 3.73
C LEU A 108 14.27 16.78 2.77
N TYR A 109 13.75 17.99 2.97
CA TYR A 109 14.11 19.15 2.17
C TYR A 109 13.90 20.46 2.95
N TYR A 110 14.48 21.54 2.44
CA TYR A 110 14.26 22.88 2.96
C TYR A 110 13.29 23.66 2.05
N ASN A 111 12.21 24.18 2.64
CA ASN A 111 11.22 24.97 1.94
C ASN A 111 11.54 26.46 2.07
N SER A 112 12.15 27.04 1.04
CA SER A 112 12.50 28.46 1.00
C SER A 112 11.30 29.41 0.98
N THR A 113 10.09 28.93 0.68
CA THR A 113 8.87 29.77 0.71
C THR A 113 8.38 29.98 2.13
N THR A 114 8.45 28.94 2.95
CA THR A 114 7.98 28.96 4.35
C THR A 114 9.12 29.13 5.35
N ASP A 115 10.38 29.13 4.89
CA ASP A 115 11.59 29.24 5.72
C ASP A 115 11.64 28.15 6.81
N CYS A 116 11.34 26.91 6.41
CA CYS A 116 11.34 25.78 7.33
C CYS A 116 11.83 24.49 6.67
N TRP A 117 12.33 23.58 7.51
CA TRP A 117 12.69 22.24 7.10
C TRP A 117 11.46 21.34 7.14
N TRP A 118 11.41 20.39 6.22
CA TRP A 118 10.41 19.34 6.20
C TRP A 118 11.11 17.99 6.21
N GLY A 119 10.62 17.07 7.03
CA GLY A 119 11.21 15.75 7.23
C GLY A 119 10.14 14.71 7.56
N GLY A 120 10.34 13.46 7.17
CA GLY A 120 9.40 12.36 7.45
C GLY A 120 9.04 11.58 6.19
N TYR A 121 8.18 10.57 6.34
CA TYR A 121 7.50 9.96 5.20
C TYR A 121 6.89 11.06 4.31
N GLU A 122 7.31 11.10 3.04
CA GLU A 122 6.86 12.11 2.06
C GLU A 122 6.98 13.56 2.55
N ALA A 123 7.91 13.80 3.48
CA ALA A 123 8.16 15.09 4.11
C ALA A 123 6.88 15.72 4.71
N GLU A 124 6.07 14.93 5.43
CA GLU A 124 4.82 15.40 6.04
C GLU A 124 4.99 16.28 7.30
N THR A 125 6.19 16.32 7.92
CA THR A 125 6.41 17.04 9.19
C THR A 125 7.29 18.27 9.02
N GLU A 126 6.75 19.43 9.36
CA GLU A 126 7.49 20.69 9.46
C GLU A 126 8.39 20.70 10.70
N ALA A 127 9.61 21.22 10.56
CA ALA A 127 10.62 21.32 11.59
C ALA A 127 11.38 22.65 11.53
N SER A 128 11.81 23.12 12.70
CA SER A 128 12.53 24.40 12.83
C SER A 128 14.05 24.28 12.62
N SER A 129 14.58 23.08 12.40
CA SER A 129 16.00 22.84 12.14
C SER A 129 16.21 21.59 11.29
N TYR A 130 17.37 21.51 10.66
CA TYR A 130 17.82 20.33 9.93
C TYR A 130 17.77 19.07 10.81
N ASP A 131 18.39 19.09 11.98
CA ASP A 131 18.48 17.93 12.88
C ASP A 131 17.10 17.39 13.27
N ALA A 132 16.13 18.29 13.51
CA ALA A 132 14.77 17.91 13.83
C ALA A 132 14.04 17.29 12.62
N ALA A 133 14.28 17.80 11.40
CA ALA A 133 13.74 17.22 10.18
C ALA A 133 14.38 15.86 9.86
N ALA A 134 15.70 15.73 9.99
CA ALA A 134 16.42 14.47 9.81
C ALA A 134 15.97 13.41 10.82
N LEU A 135 15.78 13.78 12.09
CA LEU A 135 15.19 12.89 13.09
C LEU A 135 13.75 12.50 12.70
N SER A 136 12.96 13.45 12.17
CA SER A 136 11.59 13.19 11.69
C SER A 136 11.54 12.13 10.58
N VAL A 137 12.49 12.12 9.65
CA VAL A 137 12.63 11.07 8.62
C VAL A 137 12.66 9.68 9.26
N VAL A 138 13.40 9.55 10.36
CA VAL A 138 13.62 8.27 11.05
C VAL A 138 12.48 7.91 11.99
N THR A 139 11.88 8.89 12.69
CA THR A 139 10.80 8.63 13.64
C THR A 139 9.43 8.46 12.98
N ASN A 140 9.29 8.91 11.74
CA ASN A 140 8.08 8.78 10.92
C ASN A 140 8.31 7.86 9.71
N LEU A 141 9.16 6.83 9.86
CA LEU A 141 9.19 5.72 8.92
C LEU A 141 7.82 5.02 8.89
N VAL A 142 7.43 4.50 7.72
CA VAL A 142 6.13 3.83 7.54
C VAL A 142 6.07 2.57 8.41
N ALA A 143 4.90 2.34 9.01
CA ALA A 143 4.60 1.13 9.76
C ALA A 143 4.86 -0.13 8.93
N GLY A 144 5.24 -1.21 9.61
CA GLY A 144 5.48 -2.53 9.04
C GLY A 144 6.79 -2.70 8.25
N LEU A 145 7.62 -1.65 8.19
CA LEU A 145 8.98 -1.73 7.68
C LEU A 145 9.95 -2.25 8.74
N GLU A 146 10.94 -3.01 8.28
CA GLU A 146 12.02 -3.50 9.12
C GLU A 146 13.12 -2.45 9.26
N VAL A 147 13.49 -2.15 10.50
CA VAL A 147 14.66 -1.33 10.86
C VAL A 147 15.63 -2.20 11.65
N ARG A 148 16.92 -2.14 11.31
CA ARG A 148 17.96 -3.03 11.83
C ARG A 148 19.08 -2.24 12.49
N PHE A 149 19.52 -2.71 13.64
CA PHE A 149 20.59 -2.13 14.44
C PHE A 149 21.86 -2.98 14.32
N TRP A 150 22.96 -2.37 13.93
CA TRP A 150 24.21 -3.06 13.66
C TRP A 150 25.34 -2.56 14.55
N ASP A 151 26.09 -3.51 15.11
CA ASP A 151 27.39 -3.28 15.74
C ASP A 151 28.48 -3.58 14.71
N THR A 152 29.17 -2.53 14.27
CA THR A 152 30.19 -2.62 13.21
C THR A 152 31.61 -2.67 13.77
N ASN A 153 31.80 -2.35 15.05
CA ASN A 153 33.11 -2.28 15.70
C ASN A 153 33.33 -3.32 16.81
N GLY A 154 32.29 -4.08 17.18
CA GLY A 154 32.32 -5.17 18.15
C GLY A 154 32.22 -4.74 19.60
N ASP A 155 31.77 -3.51 19.90
CA ASP A 155 31.63 -3.02 21.27
C ASP A 155 30.29 -3.36 21.95
N GLY A 156 29.39 -4.03 21.21
CA GLY A 156 28.08 -4.47 21.68
C GLY A 156 26.98 -3.41 21.59
N TYR A 157 27.25 -2.27 20.95
CA TYR A 157 26.29 -1.19 20.75
C TYR A 157 26.05 -0.88 19.27
N THR A 158 24.92 -0.24 18.98
CA THR A 158 24.56 0.19 17.63
C THR A 158 25.49 1.29 17.15
N ASP A 159 26.21 1.03 16.06
CA ASP A 159 27.00 2.02 15.31
C ASP A 159 26.27 2.49 14.05
N LEU A 160 25.43 1.61 13.47
CA LEU A 160 24.77 1.81 12.19
C LEU A 160 23.34 1.33 12.27
N ILE A 161 22.43 2.09 11.67
CA ILE A 161 21.03 1.69 11.51
C ILE A 161 20.70 1.68 10.02
N ASP A 162 20.01 0.64 9.57
CA ASP A 162 19.47 0.61 8.21
C ASP A 162 18.01 0.18 8.17
N ALA A 163 17.30 0.66 7.16
CA ALA A 163 15.91 0.35 6.89
C ALA A 163 15.71 0.10 5.39
N ASP A 164 14.84 -0.85 5.06
CA ASP A 164 14.36 -1.06 3.70
C ASP A 164 13.04 -0.31 3.53
N TYR A 165 12.95 0.61 2.58
CA TYR A 165 11.69 1.21 2.16
C TYR A 165 11.31 0.66 0.79
N VAL A 166 10.26 -0.14 0.76
CA VAL A 166 9.75 -0.77 -0.45
C VAL A 166 8.28 -0.44 -0.63
N GLU A 167 7.84 -0.35 -1.88
CA GLU A 167 6.45 -0.11 -2.24
C GLU A 167 5.88 -1.29 -2.99
N GLY A 168 4.62 -1.63 -2.72
CA GLY A 168 3.93 -2.74 -3.36
C GLY A 168 3.33 -2.36 -4.71
N VAL A 169 3.37 -3.27 -5.69
CA VAL A 169 2.74 -3.07 -7.00
C VAL A 169 2.17 -4.39 -7.51
N THR A 170 0.98 -4.35 -8.11
CA THR A 170 0.38 -5.51 -8.76
C THR A 170 1.14 -5.87 -10.04
N VAL A 171 1.24 -7.15 -10.37
CA VAL A 171 1.97 -7.62 -11.57
C VAL A 171 1.02 -8.29 -12.53
N ASP A 172 0.54 -7.57 -13.54
CA ASP A 172 -0.32 -8.14 -14.57
C ASP A 172 0.51 -8.75 -15.71
N THR A 173 1.43 -7.96 -16.26
CA THR A 173 2.27 -8.37 -17.38
C THR A 173 3.73 -8.04 -17.10
N ILE A 174 4.63 -8.98 -17.43
CA ILE A 174 6.08 -8.78 -17.35
C ILE A 174 6.65 -8.74 -18.78
N THR A 175 7.37 -7.67 -19.10
CA THR A 175 8.05 -7.49 -20.39
C THR A 175 9.55 -7.66 -20.21
N HIS A 176 10.14 -8.64 -20.89
CA HIS A 176 11.59 -8.73 -21.07
C HIS A 176 11.99 -7.92 -22.30
N ASN A 177 12.65 -6.79 -22.05
CA ASN A 177 13.03 -5.82 -23.07
C ASN A 177 14.22 -6.32 -23.91
N ALA A 178 14.33 -5.84 -25.15
CA ALA A 178 15.39 -6.26 -26.08
C ALA A 178 16.82 -5.93 -25.59
N ASN A 179 16.97 -4.98 -24.67
CA ASN A 179 18.23 -4.60 -24.03
C ASN A 179 18.56 -5.43 -22.77
N GLY A 180 17.79 -6.47 -22.46
CA GLY A 180 18.01 -7.35 -21.30
C GLY A 180 17.53 -6.78 -19.97
N THR A 181 16.68 -5.75 -19.98
CA THR A 181 15.99 -5.25 -18.78
C THR A 181 14.57 -5.79 -18.68
N TYR A 182 13.94 -5.58 -17.54
CA TYR A 182 12.55 -5.96 -17.29
C TYR A 182 11.70 -4.72 -17.03
N SER A 183 10.44 -4.80 -17.41
CA SER A 183 9.43 -3.83 -17.02
C SER A 183 8.14 -4.57 -16.68
N ILE A 184 7.38 -4.03 -15.74
CA ILE A 184 6.07 -4.57 -15.38
C ILE A 184 4.98 -3.60 -15.79
N TYR A 185 3.84 -4.16 -16.17
CA TYR A 185 2.59 -3.46 -16.25
C TYR A 185 1.72 -3.93 -15.10
N ARG A 186 1.15 -2.97 -14.34
CA ARG A 186 0.37 -3.30 -13.14
C ARG A 186 -1.03 -3.84 -13.42
N GLY A 187 -1.47 -3.74 -14.68
CA GLY A 187 -2.81 -4.09 -15.14
C GLY A 187 -3.65 -2.85 -15.44
N ASN A 188 -4.77 -3.06 -16.13
CA ASN A 188 -5.77 -2.02 -16.34
C ASN A 188 -7.02 -2.32 -15.51
N ILE A 189 -7.42 -1.39 -14.64
CA ILE A 189 -8.75 -1.37 -14.04
C ILE A 189 -9.64 -0.27 -14.63
N ASP A 190 -9.08 0.63 -15.43
CA ASP A 190 -9.84 1.61 -16.22
C ASP A 190 -10.52 0.85 -17.36
N VAL A 191 -11.66 0.26 -17.01
CA VAL A 191 -12.65 -0.22 -17.96
C VAL A 191 -13.21 0.98 -18.73
N ALA A 192 -13.59 0.77 -20.00
CA ALA A 192 -14.03 1.83 -20.90
C ALA A 192 -15.21 2.66 -20.35
N ASP A 193 -15.91 2.16 -19.34
CA ASP A 193 -17.09 2.74 -18.70
C ASP A 193 -16.84 3.08 -17.21
N LYS A 194 -15.62 3.50 -16.84
CA LYS A 194 -15.34 4.00 -15.48
C LYS A 194 -16.19 5.23 -15.21
N THR A 195 -17.01 5.21 -14.16
CA THR A 195 -17.88 6.34 -13.83
C THR A 195 -17.11 7.41 -13.04
N PRO A 196 -17.60 8.65 -12.98
CA PRO A 196 -17.03 9.67 -12.10
C PRO A 196 -17.04 9.30 -10.60
N SER A 197 -17.83 8.28 -10.20
CA SER A 197 -17.93 7.76 -8.83
C SER A 197 -16.94 6.63 -8.52
N GLU A 198 -16.11 6.20 -9.47
CA GLU A 198 -15.12 5.11 -9.30
C GLU A 198 -13.71 5.63 -8.98
N GLY A 199 -13.66 6.67 -8.16
CA GLY A 199 -12.42 7.23 -7.63
C GLY A 199 -11.55 7.97 -8.65
N ARG A 200 -10.68 8.85 -8.14
CA ARG A 200 -9.74 9.66 -8.96
C ARG A 200 -8.36 9.78 -8.34
N THR A 201 -8.19 9.25 -7.14
CA THR A 201 -7.01 9.44 -6.29
C THR A 201 -6.39 8.06 -6.02
N PHE A 202 -5.05 7.99 -6.00
CA PHE A 202 -4.26 6.78 -5.73
C PHE A 202 -4.08 5.76 -6.88
N ASP A 203 -4.18 6.20 -8.13
CA ASP A 203 -3.72 5.41 -9.28
C ASP A 203 -2.29 5.84 -9.64
N ALA A 204 -1.29 5.05 -9.22
CA ALA A 204 0.10 5.41 -9.46
C ALA A 204 0.47 5.44 -10.96
N ASP A 205 1.02 6.58 -11.37
CA ASP A 205 1.46 6.84 -12.73
C ASP A 205 2.69 6.02 -13.14
N LEU A 206 3.52 5.59 -12.19
CA LEU A 206 4.80 4.92 -12.48
C LEU A 206 4.63 3.59 -13.24
N PHE A 207 3.51 2.90 -13.06
CA PHE A 207 3.24 1.58 -13.65
C PHE A 207 1.96 1.52 -14.51
N SER A 208 1.35 2.68 -14.81
CA SER A 208 0.14 2.78 -15.63
C SER A 208 0.37 2.51 -17.13
N SER A 209 1.64 2.42 -17.56
CA SER A 209 2.03 2.20 -18.96
C SER A 209 3.15 1.15 -19.09
N ALA A 210 4.23 1.44 -19.83
CA ALA A 210 5.35 0.51 -19.99
C ALA A 210 6.07 0.20 -18.66
N GLY A 211 5.78 0.96 -17.60
CA GLY A 211 6.35 0.77 -16.27
C GLY A 211 7.80 1.21 -16.14
N LEU A 212 8.35 1.08 -14.93
CA LEU A 212 9.77 1.29 -14.69
C LEU A 212 10.63 0.24 -15.41
N VAL A 213 11.81 0.67 -15.87
CA VAL A 213 12.81 -0.22 -16.49
C VAL A 213 13.81 -0.67 -15.41
N ILE A 214 13.88 -1.97 -15.17
CA ILE A 214 14.66 -2.58 -14.11
C ILE A 214 15.76 -3.46 -14.70
N PRO A 215 17.05 -3.25 -14.34
CA PRO A 215 18.13 -4.11 -14.78
C PRO A 215 17.90 -5.57 -14.35
N ALA A 216 18.22 -6.55 -15.21
CA ALA A 216 18.06 -7.97 -14.89
C ALA A 216 18.70 -8.41 -13.56
N LYS A 217 19.86 -7.84 -13.21
CA LYS A 217 20.55 -8.13 -11.94
C LYS A 217 19.79 -7.66 -10.68
N ASN A 218 18.81 -6.79 -10.84
CA ASN A 218 17.99 -6.21 -9.77
C ASN A 218 16.52 -6.68 -9.84
N PHE A 219 16.19 -7.63 -10.73
CA PHE A 219 14.82 -8.09 -10.96
C PHE A 219 14.67 -9.55 -10.54
N ASP A 220 13.65 -9.84 -9.75
CA ASP A 220 13.28 -11.21 -9.38
C ASP A 220 12.57 -11.92 -10.54
N THR A 221 13.26 -12.84 -11.20
CA THR A 221 12.73 -13.59 -12.34
C THR A 221 11.67 -14.63 -11.97
N ASN A 222 11.38 -14.82 -10.68
CA ASN A 222 10.27 -15.69 -10.25
C ASN A 222 8.93 -14.95 -10.21
N LEU A 223 8.91 -13.63 -10.41
CA LEU A 223 7.67 -12.86 -10.56
C LEU A 223 6.83 -13.40 -11.71
N ALA A 224 5.52 -13.46 -11.48
CA ALA A 224 4.52 -13.89 -12.44
C ALA A 224 3.29 -12.99 -12.42
N SER A 225 2.45 -13.14 -13.45
CA SER A 225 1.13 -12.49 -13.48
C SER A 225 0.28 -12.93 -12.28
N GLY A 226 -0.34 -11.98 -11.60
CA GLY A 226 -1.13 -12.20 -10.38
C GLY A 226 -0.36 -12.01 -9.07
N ASP A 227 0.97 -11.86 -9.14
CA ASP A 227 1.78 -11.55 -7.96
C ASP A 227 1.63 -10.09 -7.51
N ILE A 228 1.98 -9.84 -6.25
CA ILE A 228 2.38 -8.51 -5.79
C ILE A 228 3.91 -8.47 -5.70
N ALA A 229 4.51 -7.47 -6.35
CA ALA A 229 5.93 -7.18 -6.28
C ALA A 229 6.21 -6.03 -5.31
N LEU A 230 7.44 -5.98 -4.83
CA LEU A 230 8.00 -4.88 -4.04
C LEU A 230 9.08 -4.21 -4.87
N PHE A 231 9.03 -2.89 -5.01
CA PHE A 231 10.04 -2.13 -5.73
C PHE A 231 10.64 -1.03 -4.86
N TRP A 232 11.90 -0.68 -5.16
CA TRP A 232 12.63 0.36 -4.46
C TRP A 232 13.79 0.88 -5.30
N TYR A 233 14.23 2.11 -5.00
CA TYR A 233 15.43 2.70 -5.58
C TYR A 233 16.58 2.62 -4.57
N GLY A 234 17.64 1.90 -4.92
CA GLY A 234 18.83 1.76 -4.09
C GLY A 234 20.11 2.15 -4.82
N ALA A 235 21.27 1.88 -4.20
CA ALA A 235 22.59 2.20 -4.76
C ALA A 235 22.86 1.60 -6.16
N ASN A 236 22.15 0.51 -6.51
CA ASN A 236 22.24 -0.16 -7.81
C ASN A 236 21.16 0.26 -8.81
N GLY A 237 20.39 1.31 -8.53
CA GLY A 237 19.23 1.76 -9.28
C GLY A 237 17.93 1.10 -8.81
N TRP A 238 16.90 1.14 -9.66
CA TRP A 238 15.64 0.45 -9.40
C TRP A 238 15.84 -1.05 -9.25
N ALA A 239 15.16 -1.62 -8.27
CA ALA A 239 15.13 -3.04 -7.99
C ALA A 239 13.70 -3.48 -7.70
N MET A 240 13.44 -4.77 -7.92
CA MET A 240 12.13 -5.36 -7.70
C MET A 240 12.24 -6.82 -7.30
N LYS A 241 11.46 -7.20 -6.30
CA LYS A 241 11.38 -8.58 -5.79
C LYS A 241 9.93 -9.01 -5.61
N ARG A 242 9.65 -10.30 -5.68
CA ARG A 242 8.34 -10.84 -5.29
C ARG A 242 8.10 -10.58 -3.80
N ALA A 243 6.90 -10.10 -3.44
CA ALA A 243 6.49 -10.06 -2.05
C ALA A 243 6.39 -11.49 -1.50
N GLN A 244 6.52 -11.67 -0.19
CA GLN A 244 6.38 -12.98 0.42
C GLN A 244 4.91 -13.42 0.36
N GLU A 245 4.62 -14.56 -0.25
CA GLU A 245 3.27 -15.08 -0.34
C GLU A 245 2.87 -15.88 0.91
N VAL A 246 1.64 -15.66 1.37
CA VAL A 246 0.94 -16.47 2.36
C VAL A 246 -0.38 -16.90 1.75
N VAL A 247 -0.46 -18.17 1.35
CA VAL A 247 -1.67 -18.74 0.76
C VAL A 247 -2.44 -19.53 1.80
N GLY A 248 -3.73 -19.25 1.92
CA GLY A 248 -4.61 -20.01 2.79
C GLY A 248 -6.06 -19.58 2.70
N LEU A 249 -6.92 -20.31 3.39
CA LEU A 249 -8.34 -19.99 3.48
C LEU A 249 -8.50 -18.61 4.13
N PHE A 250 -9.27 -17.71 3.51
CA PHE A 250 -9.61 -16.46 4.18
C PHE A 250 -10.67 -16.71 5.26
N VAL A 251 -10.27 -16.62 6.52
CA VAL A 251 -11.12 -16.93 7.68
C VAL A 251 -11.88 -15.68 8.10
N ASN A 252 -11.16 -14.59 8.38
CA ASN A 252 -11.73 -13.31 8.81
C ASN A 252 -10.69 -12.18 8.68
N GLY A 253 -11.12 -10.95 8.87
CA GLY A 253 -10.23 -9.79 8.98
C GLY A 253 -10.98 -8.53 9.39
N ALA A 254 -10.20 -7.50 9.72
CA ALA A 254 -10.70 -6.16 9.93
C ALA A 254 -9.69 -5.16 9.41
N ASP A 255 -10.18 -4.18 8.65
CA ASP A 255 -9.40 -3.05 8.19
C ASP A 255 -8.67 -2.37 9.35
N HIS A 256 -7.43 -1.94 9.09
CA HIS A 256 -6.54 -1.31 10.05
C HIS A 256 -6.30 -2.10 11.34
N THR A 257 -6.53 -3.41 11.32
CA THR A 257 -6.39 -4.27 12.50
C THR A 257 -5.57 -5.52 12.19
N SER A 258 -6.15 -6.51 11.47
CA SER A 258 -5.50 -7.80 11.24
C SER A 258 -6.26 -8.67 10.23
N TYR A 259 -5.56 -9.66 9.67
CA TYR A 259 -6.07 -10.61 8.67
C TYR A 259 -5.80 -12.06 9.11
N ASP A 260 -6.82 -12.92 9.09
CA ASP A 260 -6.71 -14.34 9.43
C ASP A 260 -6.69 -15.20 8.16
N ILE A 261 -5.50 -15.73 7.85
CA ILE A 261 -5.26 -16.61 6.72
C ILE A 261 -4.92 -18.01 7.23
N GLY A 262 -5.84 -18.95 7.03
CA GLY A 262 -5.66 -20.35 7.44
C GLY A 262 -5.53 -20.56 8.95
N GLY A 263 -6.11 -19.68 9.78
CA GLY A 263 -6.03 -19.73 11.25
C GLY A 263 -4.82 -19.01 11.82
N VAL A 264 -4.06 -18.27 10.99
CA VAL A 264 -2.91 -17.46 11.41
C VAL A 264 -3.26 -15.99 11.25
N ILE A 265 -3.08 -15.22 12.32
CA ILE A 265 -3.38 -13.78 12.37
C ILE A 265 -2.14 -12.99 11.99
N TYR A 266 -2.31 -12.10 11.00
CA TYR A 266 -1.31 -11.13 10.55
C TYR A 266 -1.80 -9.73 10.90
N ASN A 267 -1.06 -9.00 11.72
CA ASN A 267 -1.40 -7.63 12.08
C ASN A 267 -1.25 -6.72 10.86
N ASP A 268 -2.14 -5.74 10.73
CA ASP A 268 -2.03 -4.74 9.67
C ASP A 268 -0.89 -3.75 9.95
N ALA A 269 -0.35 -3.18 8.87
CA ALA A 269 0.59 -2.08 8.88
C ALA A 269 -0.08 -0.88 8.24
N MET A 270 -0.73 -0.05 9.06
CA MET A 270 -1.47 1.10 8.56
C MET A 270 -0.59 1.97 7.66
N ARG A 271 -1.14 2.37 6.51
CA ARG A 271 -0.51 3.27 5.51
C ARG A 271 0.62 2.66 4.66
N PHE A 272 0.92 1.36 4.79
CA PHE A 272 1.94 0.73 3.95
C PHE A 272 1.53 0.64 2.47
N SER A 273 0.30 0.21 2.21
CA SER A 273 -0.17 -0.14 0.87
C SER A 273 -0.94 0.98 0.21
N ARG A 274 -0.24 2.00 -0.30
CA ARG A 274 -0.88 3.13 -0.99
C ARG A 274 -0.39 3.25 -2.44
N ASP A 275 -1.33 3.64 -3.29
CA ASP A 275 -1.16 4.17 -4.65
C ASP A 275 -0.72 3.22 -5.77
N ASN A 276 0.21 2.30 -5.50
CA ASN A 276 0.76 1.38 -6.50
C ASN A 276 -0.02 0.05 -6.61
N ILE A 277 -0.99 -0.20 -5.71
CA ILE A 277 -1.89 -1.34 -5.69
C ILE A 277 -3.31 -0.85 -5.91
N PHE A 278 -4.09 -1.55 -6.74
CA PHE A 278 -5.51 -1.27 -6.89
C PHE A 278 -6.21 -1.33 -5.54
N ILE A 279 -7.12 -0.39 -5.29
CA ILE A 279 -7.84 -0.30 -4.01
C ILE A 279 -8.49 -1.64 -3.63
N SER A 280 -9.03 -2.37 -4.60
CA SER A 280 -9.63 -3.69 -4.43
C SER A 280 -8.69 -4.77 -3.90
N ASN A 281 -7.37 -4.56 -3.98
CA ASN A 281 -6.34 -5.49 -3.54
C ASN A 281 -5.55 -4.97 -2.33
N ARG A 282 -5.94 -3.83 -1.77
CA ARG A 282 -5.47 -3.41 -0.45
C ARG A 282 -6.10 -4.31 0.61
N PRO A 283 -5.37 -4.70 1.67
CA PRO A 283 -5.86 -5.73 2.58
C PRO A 283 -7.17 -5.38 3.29
N GLY A 284 -7.39 -4.11 3.65
CA GLY A 284 -8.63 -3.61 4.26
C GLY A 284 -9.83 -3.70 3.34
N GLU A 285 -9.76 -3.01 2.20
CA GLU A 285 -10.85 -2.94 1.21
C GLU A 285 -11.15 -4.31 0.58
N PHE A 286 -10.12 -5.14 0.35
CA PHE A 286 -10.32 -6.53 -0.05
C PHE A 286 -11.10 -7.30 1.02
N THR A 287 -10.70 -7.17 2.29
CA THR A 287 -11.36 -7.82 3.44
C THR A 287 -12.84 -7.45 3.55
N ASP A 288 -13.16 -6.17 3.41
CA ASP A 288 -14.54 -5.68 3.55
C ASP A 288 -15.45 -6.22 2.44
N ALA A 289 -15.00 -6.20 1.18
CA ALA A 289 -15.74 -6.80 0.08
C ALA A 289 -15.96 -8.31 0.28
N GLN A 290 -14.91 -9.06 0.67
CA GLN A 290 -15.05 -10.49 0.93
C GLN A 290 -16.04 -10.77 2.08
N LYS A 291 -16.04 -9.96 3.14
CA LYS A 291 -16.96 -10.13 4.27
C LYS A 291 -18.40 -9.80 3.89
N PHE A 292 -18.60 -8.74 3.12
CA PHE A 292 -19.92 -8.37 2.62
C PHE A 292 -20.57 -9.52 1.84
N PHE A 293 -19.83 -10.13 0.91
CA PHE A 293 -20.30 -11.28 0.13
C PHE A 293 -20.25 -12.63 0.87
N LYS A 294 -19.86 -12.63 2.16
CA LYS A 294 -19.74 -13.84 2.99
C LYS A 294 -18.81 -14.89 2.37
N PHE A 295 -17.76 -14.41 1.73
CA PHE A 295 -16.64 -15.19 1.22
C PHE A 295 -15.62 -15.54 2.32
N THR A 296 -15.97 -15.20 3.56
CA THR A 296 -15.32 -15.59 4.81
C THR A 296 -16.19 -16.62 5.52
N ASN A 297 -15.64 -17.81 5.83
CA ASN A 297 -16.14 -18.71 6.87
C ASN A 297 -15.40 -20.03 6.87
N ASP A 298 -15.23 -20.57 8.07
CA ASP A 298 -14.23 -21.55 8.51
C ASP A 298 -14.36 -22.97 7.92
N SER A 299 -15.16 -23.24 6.88
CA SER A 299 -15.03 -24.48 6.06
C SER A 299 -16.03 -24.72 4.90
N ALA A 300 -17.06 -23.89 4.66
CA ALA A 300 -18.06 -24.22 3.61
C ALA A 300 -18.09 -23.29 2.38
N ALA A 301 -17.70 -22.02 2.53
CA ALA A 301 -17.77 -21.02 1.46
C ALA A 301 -16.45 -20.27 1.22
N GLY A 302 -15.56 -20.23 2.23
CA GLY A 302 -14.26 -19.59 2.10
C GLY A 302 -13.44 -20.21 0.98
N LEU A 303 -12.76 -19.35 0.21
CA LEU A 303 -11.78 -19.77 -0.78
C LEU A 303 -10.39 -19.33 -0.31
N ASN A 304 -9.37 -19.94 -0.91
CA ASN A 304 -8.02 -19.49 -0.66
C ASN A 304 -7.80 -18.10 -1.24
N VAL A 305 -7.08 -17.29 -0.50
CA VAL A 305 -6.54 -16.00 -0.92
C VAL A 305 -5.03 -16.04 -0.72
N THR A 306 -4.34 -15.08 -1.32
CA THR A 306 -2.93 -14.81 -1.05
C THR A 306 -2.83 -13.49 -0.33
N LEU A 307 -2.28 -13.51 0.89
CA LEU A 307 -1.79 -12.33 1.59
C LEU A 307 -0.31 -12.15 1.23
N TRP A 308 0.05 -10.96 0.77
CA TRP A 308 1.41 -10.62 0.35
C TRP A 308 2.07 -9.80 1.44
N LEU A 309 3.25 -10.22 1.90
CA LEU A 309 3.98 -9.61 3.00
C LEU A 309 5.32 -9.02 2.53
N VAL A 310 5.78 -7.96 3.20
CA VAL A 310 7.17 -7.52 3.09
C VAL A 310 8.07 -8.58 3.74
N PRO A 311 9.07 -9.13 3.02
CA PRO A 311 10.04 -10.04 3.62
C PRO A 311 10.87 -9.30 4.67
N ILE A 312 11.07 -9.92 5.83
CA ILE A 312 11.89 -9.40 6.92
C ILE A 312 13.01 -10.38 7.29
N THR A 313 14.07 -9.86 7.91
CA THR A 313 15.22 -10.64 8.37
C THR A 313 14.85 -11.54 9.56
N ASN A 314 13.98 -11.07 10.45
CA ASN A 314 13.52 -11.85 11.60
C ASN A 314 12.35 -12.79 11.27
N SER A 315 12.60 -14.09 11.11
CA SER A 315 11.56 -15.06 10.76
C SER A 315 10.56 -15.42 11.88
N THR A 316 10.69 -14.85 13.09
CA THR A 316 9.72 -15.09 14.19
C THR A 316 8.55 -14.11 14.17
N GLU A 317 8.66 -13.05 13.37
CA GLU A 317 7.64 -12.03 13.16
C GLU A 317 7.18 -12.07 11.70
N PHE A 318 6.21 -11.22 11.36
CA PHE A 318 5.77 -11.02 9.99
C PHE A 318 6.02 -9.56 9.60
N GLY A 319 6.42 -9.31 8.35
CA GLY A 319 6.46 -7.95 7.82
C GLY A 319 5.07 -7.42 7.46
N ALA A 320 5.01 -6.17 7.01
CA ALA A 320 3.78 -5.51 6.61
C ALA A 320 2.95 -6.34 5.61
N PRO A 321 1.64 -6.50 5.83
CA PRO A 321 0.68 -6.76 4.77
C PRO A 321 0.77 -5.70 3.67
N VAL A 322 1.08 -6.14 2.46
CA VAL A 322 1.23 -5.29 1.28
C VAL A 322 -0.02 -5.31 0.44
N GLY A 323 -0.62 -6.48 0.27
CA GLY A 323 -1.87 -6.59 -0.46
C GLY A 323 -2.46 -7.97 -0.34
N MET A 324 -3.69 -8.11 -0.83
CA MET A 324 -4.42 -9.36 -0.88
C MET A 324 -4.94 -9.60 -2.28
N THR A 325 -4.84 -10.83 -2.74
CA THR A 325 -5.35 -11.25 -4.04
C THR A 325 -6.16 -12.51 -3.87
N SER A 326 -7.22 -12.65 -4.66
CA SER A 326 -7.94 -13.92 -4.74
C SER A 326 -7.23 -15.01 -5.53
N ASP A 327 -6.13 -14.66 -6.21
CA ASP A 327 -5.31 -15.57 -7.01
C ASP A 327 -6.18 -16.36 -8.02
N GLY A 328 -6.04 -17.69 -8.09
CA GLY A 328 -6.81 -18.56 -8.97
C GLY A 328 -8.32 -18.59 -8.67
N ASN A 329 -8.78 -18.01 -7.56
CA ASN A 329 -10.20 -17.99 -7.16
C ASN A 329 -10.95 -16.73 -7.59
N SER A 330 -10.28 -15.72 -8.14
CA SER A 330 -10.86 -14.46 -8.64
C SER A 330 -12.17 -14.61 -9.42
N ARG A 331 -12.19 -15.50 -10.42
CA ARG A 331 -13.40 -15.79 -11.22
C ARG A 331 -14.56 -16.34 -10.38
N THR A 332 -14.25 -17.17 -9.39
CA THR A 332 -15.26 -17.78 -8.53
C THR A 332 -15.85 -16.76 -7.57
N PHE A 333 -15.02 -15.89 -6.98
CA PHE A 333 -15.51 -14.76 -6.18
C PHE A 333 -16.41 -13.85 -7.00
N LEU A 334 -15.94 -13.38 -8.17
CA LEU A 334 -16.74 -12.48 -9.00
C LEU A 334 -18.05 -13.12 -9.45
N ALA A 335 -18.05 -14.40 -9.85
CA ALA A 335 -19.28 -15.10 -10.23
C ALA A 335 -20.31 -15.18 -9.09
N ARG A 336 -19.85 -15.39 -7.85
CA ARG A 336 -20.73 -15.40 -6.67
C ARG A 336 -21.23 -14.00 -6.32
N ALA A 337 -20.37 -12.97 -6.43
CA ALA A 337 -20.76 -11.58 -6.19
C ALA A 337 -21.82 -11.12 -7.21
N VAL A 338 -21.63 -11.48 -8.49
CA VAL A 338 -22.63 -11.25 -9.55
C VAL A 338 -23.94 -11.94 -9.22
N ALA A 339 -23.92 -13.20 -8.78
CA ALA A 339 -25.13 -13.94 -8.45
C ALA A 339 -25.91 -13.29 -7.28
N GLN A 340 -25.20 -12.79 -6.26
CA GLN A 340 -25.82 -12.05 -5.16
C GLN A 340 -26.43 -10.73 -5.65
N ALA A 341 -25.68 -9.92 -6.40
CA ALA A 341 -26.16 -8.67 -6.97
C ALA A 341 -27.40 -8.85 -7.88
N GLN A 342 -27.42 -9.91 -8.69
CA GLN A 342 -28.57 -10.28 -9.52
C GLN A 342 -29.79 -10.70 -8.70
N ALA A 343 -29.57 -11.36 -7.55
CA ALA A 343 -30.66 -11.73 -6.65
C ALA A 343 -31.30 -10.49 -6.03
N GLU A 344 -30.51 -9.49 -5.62
CA GLU A 344 -31.06 -8.23 -5.10
C GLU A 344 -31.89 -7.49 -6.14
N LEU A 345 -31.40 -7.35 -7.39
CA LEU A 345 -32.20 -6.76 -8.48
C LEU A 345 -33.53 -7.51 -8.75
N ALA A 346 -33.57 -8.81 -8.51
CA ALA A 346 -34.77 -9.61 -8.74
C ALA A 346 -35.82 -9.48 -7.63
N ASN A 347 -35.43 -9.01 -6.43
CA ASN A 347 -36.30 -8.89 -5.27
C ASN A 347 -37.03 -7.54 -5.19
N VAL A 348 -36.52 -6.52 -5.88
CA VAL A 348 -37.10 -5.17 -5.87
C VAL A 348 -38.06 -4.89 -7.02
N THR A 349 -39.00 -3.95 -6.79
CA THR A 349 -39.81 -3.34 -7.87
C THR A 349 -39.24 -1.99 -8.28
N ILE A 350 -39.26 -1.67 -9.57
CA ILE A 350 -38.93 -0.31 -10.02
C ILE A 350 -40.17 0.58 -9.85
N SER A 351 -40.06 1.65 -9.07
CA SER A 351 -41.12 2.66 -8.92
C SER A 351 -40.53 4.08 -8.83
N THR A 352 -41.37 5.09 -9.07
CA THR A 352 -40.97 6.50 -8.92
C THR A 352 -41.03 6.97 -7.47
N ASP A 353 -42.02 6.49 -6.70
CA ASP A 353 -42.29 6.94 -5.33
C ASP A 353 -42.87 5.84 -4.41
N GLY A 354 -42.97 4.60 -4.89
CA GLY A 354 -43.47 3.47 -4.11
C GLY A 354 -44.97 3.45 -3.89
N SER A 355 -45.73 4.42 -4.41
CA SER A 355 -47.19 4.51 -4.22
C SER A 355 -47.96 3.42 -4.97
N ASP A 356 -47.33 2.78 -5.95
CA ASP A 356 -47.85 1.65 -6.73
C ASP A 356 -47.30 0.28 -6.27
N VAL A 357 -46.47 0.26 -5.23
CA VAL A 357 -45.85 -0.96 -4.70
C VAL A 357 -46.49 -1.34 -3.35
N PRO A 358 -46.88 -2.61 -3.15
CA PRO A 358 -47.42 -3.06 -1.87
C PRO A 358 -46.46 -2.83 -0.71
N SER A 359 -46.99 -2.50 0.47
CA SER A 359 -46.21 -2.29 1.72
C SER A 359 -45.44 -3.51 2.26
N THR A 360 -45.49 -4.64 1.55
CA THR A 360 -44.73 -5.87 1.87
C THR A 360 -43.63 -6.16 0.86
N GLN A 361 -43.43 -5.27 -0.12
CA GLN A 361 -42.46 -5.43 -1.18
C GLN A 361 -41.54 -4.21 -1.22
N GLU A 362 -40.26 -4.47 -1.48
CA GLU A 362 -39.24 -3.44 -1.64
C GLU A 362 -39.26 -2.85 -3.05
N TRP A 363 -38.88 -1.59 -3.15
CA TRP A 363 -38.76 -0.87 -4.41
C TRP A 363 -37.56 0.07 -4.42
N VAL A 364 -37.12 0.40 -5.63
CA VAL A 364 -36.06 1.36 -5.91
C VAL A 364 -36.44 2.23 -7.10
N THR A 365 -35.76 3.36 -7.25
CA THR A 365 -35.91 4.20 -8.45
C THR A 365 -35.28 3.55 -9.68
N GLN A 366 -35.72 3.95 -10.88
CA GLN A 366 -35.11 3.51 -12.14
C GLN A 366 -33.61 3.84 -12.20
N ALA A 367 -33.19 4.96 -11.61
CA ALA A 367 -31.78 5.37 -11.60
C ALA A 367 -30.93 4.37 -10.82
N ASN A 368 -31.34 4.05 -9.59
CA ASN A 368 -30.62 3.12 -8.69
C ASN A 368 -30.58 1.70 -9.28
N TYR A 369 -31.68 1.23 -9.87
CA TYR A 369 -31.71 -0.05 -10.60
C TYR A 369 -30.69 -0.07 -11.74
N THR A 370 -30.64 1.01 -12.54
CA THR A 370 -29.78 1.09 -13.72
C THR A 370 -28.30 1.11 -13.32
N GLU A 371 -27.95 1.76 -12.22
CA GLU A 371 -26.58 1.81 -11.70
C GLU A 371 -26.06 0.40 -11.35
N LEU A 372 -26.78 -0.34 -10.49
CA LEU A 372 -26.40 -1.71 -10.14
C LEU A 372 -26.44 -2.66 -11.35
N HIS A 373 -27.44 -2.54 -12.22
CA HIS A 373 -27.52 -3.35 -13.44
C HIS A 373 -26.29 -3.15 -14.34
N THR A 374 -25.84 -1.90 -14.52
CA THR A 374 -24.65 -1.58 -15.33
C THR A 374 -23.39 -2.20 -14.71
N ALA A 375 -23.25 -2.15 -13.39
CA ALA A 375 -22.13 -2.79 -12.69
C ALA A 375 -22.12 -4.32 -12.88
N ILE A 376 -23.30 -4.96 -12.84
CA ILE A 376 -23.46 -6.41 -13.12
C ILE A 376 -23.10 -6.75 -14.56
N GLU A 377 -23.50 -5.93 -15.54
CA GLU A 377 -23.14 -6.15 -16.95
C GLU A 377 -21.63 -6.11 -17.15
N ARG A 378 -20.94 -5.13 -16.54
CA ARG A 378 -19.48 -5.03 -16.57
C ARG A 378 -18.79 -6.22 -15.90
N ALA A 379 -19.26 -6.65 -14.74
CA ALA A 379 -18.74 -7.83 -14.06
C ALA A 379 -18.89 -9.10 -14.91
N ASN A 380 -20.05 -9.28 -15.57
CA ASN A 380 -20.28 -10.39 -16.49
C ASN A 380 -19.38 -10.33 -17.73
N LEU A 381 -19.13 -9.13 -18.27
CA LEU A 381 -18.18 -8.95 -19.36
C LEU A 381 -16.79 -9.41 -18.94
N ALA A 382 -16.29 -8.95 -17.79
CA ALA A 382 -15.00 -9.37 -17.24
C ALA A 382 -14.92 -10.89 -17.03
N LEU A 383 -15.99 -11.53 -16.56
CA LEU A 383 -16.06 -13.00 -16.44
C LEU A 383 -15.99 -13.70 -17.81
N SER A 384 -16.65 -13.16 -18.83
CA SER A 384 -16.75 -13.78 -20.16
C SER A 384 -15.42 -13.77 -20.92
N LEU A 385 -14.57 -12.78 -20.67
CA LEU A 385 -13.26 -12.64 -21.30
C LEU A 385 -12.29 -13.65 -20.71
N SER A 386 -11.71 -14.52 -21.54
CA SER A 386 -10.79 -15.57 -21.09
C SER A 386 -9.46 -15.04 -20.55
N ASN A 387 -9.08 -13.82 -20.96
CA ASN A 387 -7.83 -13.17 -20.61
C ASN A 387 -7.96 -12.09 -19.53
N SER A 388 -9.09 -11.99 -18.84
CA SER A 388 -9.21 -11.11 -17.67
C SER A 388 -8.21 -11.53 -16.61
N SER A 389 -7.43 -10.56 -16.12
CA SER A 389 -6.50 -10.78 -15.01
C SER A 389 -7.24 -10.90 -13.68
N SER A 390 -6.59 -11.52 -12.70
CA SER A 390 -7.13 -11.65 -11.34
C SER A 390 -7.44 -10.27 -10.73
N PHE A 391 -6.58 -9.28 -10.97
CA PHE A 391 -6.79 -7.91 -10.48
C PHE A 391 -8.04 -7.24 -11.03
N LEU A 392 -8.34 -7.39 -12.33
CA LEU A 392 -9.57 -6.86 -12.90
C LEU A 392 -10.81 -7.53 -12.27
N LEU A 393 -10.72 -8.83 -12.02
CA LEU A 393 -11.83 -9.60 -11.44
C LEU A 393 -12.04 -9.26 -9.96
N ASP A 394 -10.97 -9.05 -9.19
CA ASP A 394 -11.02 -8.53 -7.82
C ASP A 394 -11.59 -7.12 -7.79
N TYR A 395 -11.17 -6.26 -8.72
CA TYR A 395 -11.70 -4.91 -8.87
C TYR A 395 -13.20 -4.91 -9.17
N GLN A 396 -13.69 -5.72 -10.11
CA GLN A 396 -15.14 -5.80 -10.36
C GLN A 396 -15.90 -6.37 -9.15
N THR A 397 -15.29 -7.24 -8.35
CA THR A 397 -15.88 -7.73 -7.09
C THR A 397 -16.05 -6.57 -6.10
N TYR A 398 -15.00 -5.76 -5.94
CA TYR A 398 -15.02 -4.56 -5.09
C TYR A 398 -16.04 -3.52 -5.57
N ILE A 399 -16.15 -3.28 -6.89
CA ILE A 399 -17.16 -2.37 -7.44
C ILE A 399 -18.59 -2.86 -7.15
N LEU A 400 -18.86 -4.17 -7.25
CA LEU A 400 -20.17 -4.70 -6.87
C LEU A 400 -20.45 -4.52 -5.38
N TYR A 401 -19.44 -4.68 -4.52
CA TYR A 401 -19.55 -4.39 -3.10
C TYR A 401 -19.96 -2.92 -2.87
N LEU A 402 -19.25 -1.96 -3.46
CA LEU A 402 -19.59 -0.54 -3.32
C LEU A 402 -20.97 -0.19 -3.90
N ASN A 403 -21.36 -0.81 -5.02
CA ASN A 403 -22.69 -0.59 -5.61
C ASN A 403 -23.81 -1.12 -4.72
N LEU A 404 -23.59 -2.20 -3.98
CA LEU A 404 -24.60 -2.77 -3.07
C LEU A 404 -24.61 -2.08 -1.72
N TYR A 405 -23.44 -1.93 -1.10
CA TYR A 405 -23.29 -1.48 0.29
C TYR A 405 -23.08 0.03 0.43
N GLY A 406 -22.50 0.69 -0.57
CA GLY A 406 -22.10 2.09 -0.53
C GLY A 406 -20.63 2.29 -0.15
N SER A 407 -20.15 3.55 -0.26
CA SER A 407 -18.75 3.91 0.02
C SER A 407 -18.54 4.73 1.29
N SER A 408 -19.59 5.12 2.03
CA SER A 408 -19.45 6.01 3.19
C SER A 408 -18.81 5.35 4.42
N ASP A 409 -18.99 4.04 4.55
CA ASP A 409 -18.44 3.26 5.67
C ASP A 409 -17.07 2.65 5.32
N ASP A 410 -16.69 2.68 4.03
CA ASP A 410 -15.36 2.31 3.55
C ASP A 410 -14.51 3.58 3.44
N ILE A 411 -13.73 3.84 4.49
CA ILE A 411 -12.88 5.03 4.61
C ILE A 411 -11.88 5.10 3.46
N GLY A 412 -11.34 3.96 3.01
CA GLY A 412 -10.44 3.88 1.88
C GLY A 412 -11.10 4.32 0.57
N ALA A 413 -12.34 3.87 0.33
CA ALA A 413 -13.16 4.28 -0.79
C ALA A 413 -13.43 5.80 -0.77
N GLU A 414 -13.85 6.36 0.38
CA GLU A 414 -14.10 7.79 0.52
C GLU A 414 -12.84 8.62 0.19
N TYR A 415 -11.68 8.23 0.73
CA TYR A 415 -10.42 8.92 0.44
C TYR A 415 -10.01 8.82 -1.03
N ALA A 416 -10.36 7.72 -1.70
CA ALA A 416 -10.07 7.53 -3.12
C ALA A 416 -11.08 8.24 -4.05
N ASP A 417 -12.01 9.04 -3.50
CA ASP A 417 -13.11 9.74 -4.17
C ASP A 417 -14.20 8.80 -4.72
N PHE A 418 -14.39 7.62 -4.14
CA PHE A 418 -15.56 6.80 -4.45
C PHE A 418 -16.81 7.40 -3.83
N SER A 419 -17.89 7.47 -4.61
CA SER A 419 -19.16 8.04 -4.15
C SER A 419 -20.33 7.15 -4.57
N TYR A 420 -20.58 6.13 -3.76
CA TYR A 420 -21.70 5.21 -3.89
C TYR A 420 -22.60 5.32 -2.66
N ILE A 421 -23.91 5.43 -2.89
CA ILE A 421 -24.88 5.38 -1.78
C ILE A 421 -25.10 3.93 -1.33
N GLY A 422 -25.03 2.98 -2.27
CA GLY A 422 -25.33 1.58 -2.03
C GLY A 422 -26.79 1.25 -2.33
N PHE A 423 -27.01 0.24 -3.16
CA PHE A 423 -28.33 -0.21 -3.56
C PHE A 423 -29.19 -0.63 -2.36
N GLU A 424 -28.61 -1.35 -1.40
CA GLU A 424 -29.31 -1.80 -0.18
C GLU A 424 -29.74 -0.63 0.72
N ASN A 425 -29.06 0.52 0.62
CA ASN A 425 -29.43 1.75 1.36
C ASN A 425 -30.53 2.56 0.66
N GLU A 426 -30.79 2.28 -0.61
CA GLU A 426 -31.78 2.98 -1.44
C GLU A 426 -33.12 2.23 -1.51
N GLU A 427 -33.16 0.98 -1.04
CA GLU A 427 -34.35 0.15 -0.97
C GLU A 427 -35.37 0.71 0.04
N GLN A 428 -36.64 0.73 -0.37
CA GLN A 428 -37.74 1.20 0.46
C GLN A 428 -38.92 0.24 0.38
N LEU A 429 -39.68 0.10 1.45
CA LEU A 429 -40.97 -0.60 1.39
C LEU A 429 -42.02 0.25 0.67
N GLY A 430 -42.90 -0.41 -0.08
CA GLY A 430 -44.01 0.24 -0.76
C GLY A 430 -45.02 0.92 0.18
N ALA A 431 -45.88 1.76 -0.38
CA ALA A 431 -46.88 2.52 0.36
C ALA A 431 -48.34 2.23 -0.05
N ALA A 432 -48.55 1.31 -1.01
CA ALA A 432 -49.85 0.98 -1.57
C ALA A 432 -50.78 0.21 -0.61
#